data_AF-A0A1V5LKS4-F1
#
_entry.id   AF-A0A1V5LKS4-F1
#
_cell.length_a   1.000
_cell.length_b   1.000
_cell.length_c   1.000
_cell.angle_alpha   90.00
_cell.angle_beta   90.00
_cell.angle_gamma   90.00
#
_symmetry.space_group_name_H-M   'P 1'
#
loop_
_entity.id
_entity.type
_entity.pdbx_description
1 polymer ?
#
loop_
_entity_poly.entity_id
_entity_poly.type
_entity_poly.pdbx_seq_one_letter_code
_entity_poly.pdbx_strand_id
1 'polypeptide(L)' 'MELPEHDRCCGSAGMYWMLYPEISDNALARKLANIRSTSARTVATANPGCLLQLIAGKGPEDTWAVRHLSEIVDEALG' A
#
# COMPACT_ATOMS: atom_id res chain seq x y z
N MET A 1 -6.17 -9.72 -11.84
CA MET A 1 -4.93 -9.10 -12.36
C MET A 1 -3.87 -9.21 -11.29
N GLU A 2 -2.62 -9.44 -11.68
CA GLU A 2 -1.53 -9.59 -10.72
C GLU A 2 -0.88 -8.25 -10.40
N LEU A 3 -0.52 -8.04 -9.14
CA LEU A 3 0.34 -6.93 -8.73
C LEU A 3 1.80 -7.38 -8.83
N PRO A 4 2.64 -6.72 -9.65
CA PRO A 4 4.06 -7.05 -9.70
C PRO A 4 4.69 -6.93 -8.31
N GLU A 5 5.48 -7.94 -7.94
CA GLU A 5 6.15 -8.00 -6.64
C GLU A 5 5.19 -7.83 -5.44
N HIS A 6 4.00 -8.44 -5.50
CA HIS A 6 2.97 -8.29 -4.47
C HIS A 6 3.48 -8.64 -3.05
N ASP A 7 4.37 -9.61 -2.94
CA ASP A 7 4.99 -10.15 -1.72
C ASP A 7 6.04 -9.22 -1.08
N ARG A 8 6.49 -8.19 -1.79
CA ARG A 8 7.48 -7.24 -1.24
C ARG A 8 6.85 -6.24 -0.28
N CYS A 9 7.62 -5.86 0.75
CA CYS A 9 7.23 -4.93 1.80
C CYS A 9 6.82 -3.54 1.26
N CYS A 10 5.89 -2.89 1.96
CA CYS A 10 5.38 -1.55 1.66
C CYS A 10 6.25 -0.40 2.22
N GLY A 11 7.23 -0.70 3.08
CA GLY A 11 8.14 0.29 3.68
C GLY A 11 7.75 0.77 5.09
N SER A 12 6.53 0.54 5.58
CA SER A 12 6.09 1.04 6.90
C SER A 12 7.00 0.57 8.06
N ALA A 13 7.27 -0.74 8.13
CA ALA A 13 8.25 -1.41 9.00
C ALA A 13 8.39 -0.95 10.49
N GLY A 14 7.41 -0.23 11.05
CA GLY A 14 7.44 0.27 12.43
C GLY A 14 8.62 1.21 12.70
N MET A 15 9.37 0.96 13.78
CA MET A 15 10.54 1.80 14.13
C MET A 15 11.65 1.77 13.07
N TYR A 16 11.69 0.71 12.25
CA TYR A 16 12.70 0.60 11.20
C TYR A 16 12.57 1.73 10.17
N TRP A 17 11.35 2.17 9.85
CA TRP A 17 11.14 3.34 8.97
C TRP A 17 11.75 4.62 9.56
N MET A 18 11.66 4.83 10.87
CA MET A 18 12.28 6.00 11.51
C MET A 18 13.81 5.92 11.54
N LEU A 19 14.36 4.73 11.72
CA LEU A 19 15.81 4.51 11.78
C LEU A 19 16.46 4.52 10.39
N TYR A 20 15.73 4.08 9.37
CA TYR A 20 16.22 3.90 8.00
C TYR A 20 15.21 4.44 6.96
N PRO A 21 14.91 5.75 6.99
CA PRO A 21 13.86 6.34 6.17
C PRO A 21 14.09 6.12 4.67
N GLU A 22 15.34 6.26 4.21
CA GLU A 22 15.69 6.07 2.79
C GLU A 22 15.34 4.65 2.28
N ILE A 23 15.57 3.62 3.09
CA ILE A 23 15.27 2.23 2.70
C ILE A 23 13.76 2.05 2.58
N SER A 24 13.01 2.58 3.54
CA SER A 24 11.56 2.51 3.55
C SER A 24 10.92 3.32 2.42
N ASP A 25 11.45 4.50 2.12
CA ASP A 25 10.96 5.36 1.04
C ASP A 25 11.20 4.71 -0.33
N ASN A 26 12.37 4.08 -0.51
CA ASN A 26 12.65 3.29 -1.71
C ASN A 26 11.68 2.09 -1.86
N ALA A 27 11.39 1.39 -0.76
CA ALA A 27 10.41 0.30 -0.77
C ALA A 27 9.00 0.78 -1.12
N LEU A 28 8.58 1.90 -0.54
CA LEU A 28 7.29 2.54 -0.82
C LEU A 28 7.20 2.97 -2.29
N ALA A 29 8.21 3.69 -2.79
CA ALA A 29 8.25 4.17 -4.18
C ALA A 29 8.10 3.01 -5.18
N ARG A 30 8.81 1.91 -4.97
CA ARG A 30 8.70 0.70 -5.81
C ARG A 30 7.30 0.09 -5.74
N LYS A 31 6.71 -0.04 -4.55
CA LYS A 31 5.37 -0.60 -4.39
C LYS A 31 4.32 0.26 -5.11
N LEU A 32 4.40 1.59 -4.98
CA LEU A 32 3.50 2.52 -5.65
C LEU A 32 3.64 2.49 -7.17
N ALA A 33 4.87 2.39 -7.68
CA ALA A 33 5.11 2.23 -9.12
C ALA A 33 4.43 0.96 -9.66
N ASN A 34 4.54 -0.16 -8.94
CA ASN A 34 3.88 -1.41 -9.32
C ASN A 34 2.36 -1.33 -9.21
N ILE A 35 1.81 -0.61 -8.23
CA ILE A 35 0.36 -0.37 -8.15
C ILE A 35 -0.09 0.47 -9.35
N ARG A 36 0.64 1.54 -9.68
CA ARG A 36 0.34 2.43 -10.83
C ARG A 36 0.45 1.73 -12.18
N SER A 37 1.29 0.70 -12.31
CA SER A 37 1.37 -0.10 -13.54
C SER A 37 0.16 -1.01 -13.74
N THR A 38 -0.78 -1.03 -12.80
CA THR A 38 -1.99 -1.85 -12.87
C THR A 38 -3.23 -1.00 -13.09
N SER A 39 -4.33 -1.65 -13.47
CA SER A 39 -5.66 -1.04 -13.55
C SER A 39 -6.47 -1.19 -12.26
N ALA A 40 -5.81 -1.45 -11.12
CA ALA A 40 -6.49 -1.65 -9.84
C ALA A 40 -7.23 -0.37 -9.42
N ARG A 41 -8.49 -0.52 -9.00
CA ARG A 41 -9.28 0.56 -8.38
C ARG A 41 -9.18 0.57 -6.85
N THR A 42 -8.72 -0.54 -6.27
CA THR A 42 -8.58 -0.71 -4.83
C THR A 42 -7.35 -1.56 -4.54
N VAL A 43 -6.56 -1.12 -3.57
CA VAL A 43 -5.44 -1.86 -2.99
C VAL A 43 -5.86 -2.27 -1.58
N ALA A 44 -5.97 -3.58 -1.36
CA ALA A 44 -6.34 -4.13 -0.06
C ALA A 44 -5.10 -4.53 0.75
N THR A 45 -5.12 -4.30 2.05
CA THR A 45 -4.08 -4.75 2.98
C THR A 45 -4.70 -5.16 4.32
N ALA A 46 -4.14 -6.18 4.98
CA ALA A 46 -4.53 -6.59 6.33
C ALA A 46 -3.63 -5.96 7.43
N ASN A 47 -2.71 -5.07 7.03
CA ASN A 47 -1.79 -4.41 7.95
C ASN A 47 -2.07 -2.90 7.99
N PRO A 48 -2.45 -2.33 9.15
CA PRO A 48 -2.70 -0.89 9.31
C PRO A 48 -1.49 0.00 9.00
N GLY A 49 -0.27 -0.46 9.29
CA GLY A 49 0.95 0.27 8.95
C GLY A 49 1.13 0.41 7.43
N CYS A 50 0.93 -0.67 6.67
CA CYS A 50 0.93 -0.58 5.21
C CYS A 50 -0.23 0.26 4.66
N LEU A 51 -1.41 0.23 5.29
CA LEU A 51 -2.52 1.11 4.92
C LEU A 51 -2.08 2.58 4.99
N LEU A 52 -1.56 3.00 6.15
CA LEU A 52 -1.12 4.38 6.38
C LEU A 52 0.06 4.77 5.47
N GLN A 53 1.05 3.88 5.31
CA GLN A 53 2.22 4.12 4.47
C GLN A 53 1.83 4.32 2.99
N LEU A 54 0.92 3.48 2.48
CA LEU A 54 0.45 3.58 1.11
C LEU A 54 -0.39 4.84 0.90
N ILE A 55 -1.25 5.21 1.85
CA ILE A 55 -2.03 6.45 1.81
C ILE A 55 -1.09 7.66 1.78
N ALA A 56 -0.09 7.70 2.66
CA ALA A 56 0.89 8.78 2.71
C ALA A 56 1.71 8.92 1.42
N GLY A 57 1.95 7.81 0.73
CA GLY A 57 2.68 7.77 -0.54
C GLY A 57 1.87 8.09 -1.79
N LYS A 58 0.54 8.21 -1.70
CA LYS A 58 -0.30 8.53 -2.86
C LYS A 58 0.03 9.91 -3.42
N GLY A 59 0.16 9.97 -4.74
CA GLY A 59 0.20 11.22 -5.49
C GLY A 59 -1.20 11.73 -5.83
N PRO A 60 -1.33 12.97 -6.30
CA PRO A 60 -2.61 13.58 -6.67
C PRO A 60 -3.32 12.84 -7.82
N GLU A 61 -2.57 12.19 -8.69
CA GLU A 61 -3.10 11.43 -9.84
C GLU A 61 -3.54 10.00 -9.47
N ASP A 62 -3.24 9.53 -8.26
CA ASP A 62 -3.56 8.17 -7.84
C ASP A 62 -5.04 8.05 -7.44
N THR A 63 -5.87 7.56 -8.35
CA THR A 63 -7.34 7.45 -8.17
C THR A 63 -7.81 6.19 -7.44
N TRP A 64 -6.93 5.22 -7.23
CA TRP A 64 -7.24 3.96 -6.54
C TRP A 64 -7.39 4.15 -5.03
N ALA A 65 -8.34 3.46 -4.39
CA ALA A 65 -8.49 3.49 -2.93
C ALA A 65 -7.49 2.54 -2.25
N VAL A 66 -7.05 2.85 -1.02
CA VAL A 66 -6.39 1.88 -0.14
C VAL A 66 -7.36 1.52 0.96
N ARG A 67 -7.60 0.22 1.15
CA ARG A 67 -8.57 -0.27 2.13
C ARG A 67 -7.96 -1.34 3.02
N HIS A 68 -8.38 -1.35 4.27
CA HIS A 68 -8.13 -2.46 5.15
C HIS A 68 -9.03 -3.64 4.78
N LEU A 69 -8.50 -4.87 4.90
CA LEU A 69 -9.26 -6.09 4.59
C LEU A 69 -10.56 -6.19 5.38
N SER A 70 -10.57 -5.74 6.64
CA SER A 70 -11.79 -5.76 7.47
C SER A 70 -12.91 -4.89 6.89
N GLU A 71 -12.59 -3.75 6.28
CA GLU A 71 -13.60 -2.87 5.68
C GLU A 71 -14.27 -3.53 4.46
N ILE A 72 -13.50 -4.32 3.70
CA ILE A 72 -14.00 -5.04 2.54
C ILE A 72 -14.88 -6.21 2.98
N VAL A 73 -14.46 -6.93 4.02
CA VAL A 73 -15.24 -8.06 4.57
C VAL A 73 -16.54 -7.55 5.21
N ASP A 74 -16.49 -6.45 5.95
CA ASP A 74 -17.68 -5.83 6.55
C ASP A 74 -18.70 -5.41 5.49
N GLU A 75 -18.27 -4.72 4.43
CA GLU A 75 -19.13 -4.33 3.31
C GLU A 75 -19.74 -5.54 2.57
N ALA A 76 -19.02 -6.65 2.47
CA ALA A 76 -19.50 -7.84 1.78
C ALA A 76 -20.49 -8.67 2.60
N LEU A 77 -20.54 -8.48 3.92
CA LEU A 77 -21.38 -9.22 4.85
C LEU A 77 -22.58 -8.42 5.38
N GLY A 78 -22.61 -7.10 5.14
CA GLY A 78 -23.78 -6.23 5.37
C GLY A 78 -24.85 -6.37 4.30
#